data_AF-R6L5D0-F1
#
_entry.id   AF-R6L5D0-F1
#
_cell.length_a   1.000
_cell.length_b   1.000
_cell.length_c   1.000
_cell.angle_alpha   90.00
_cell.angle_beta   90.00
_cell.angle_gamma   90.00
#
_symmetry.space_group_name_H-M   'P 1'
#
loop_
_entity.id
_entity.type
_entity.pdbx_description
1 polymer ?
#
loop_
_entity_poly.entity_id
_entity_poly.type
_entity_poly.pdbx_seq_one_letter_code
_entity_poly.pdbx_strand_id
1 'polypeptide(L)'
;MMIIGYILIILGIFGVSGSVVTIKNDLQNYYYTYSSPYTSHETTMLTLLFICMGMLLLGIFLIIFTVLKKQNEDQLNKVNNYGNNGTIKNVCPNCGLNLSGDVIICPKCGTKVKKE
;
A
#
# COMPACT_ATOMS: atom_id res chain seq x y z
N MET A 1 2.05 7.59 -2.36
CA MET A 1 1.40 7.12 -1.10
C MET A 1 2.24 6.09 -0.34
N MET A 2 2.86 5.08 -0.97
CA MET A 2 3.64 4.06 -0.24
C MET A 2 4.79 4.63 0.62
N ILE A 3 5.54 5.61 0.10
CA ILE A 3 6.66 6.26 0.83
C ILE A 3 6.18 6.90 2.14
N ILE A 4 5.03 7.58 2.12
CA ILE A 4 4.43 8.20 3.31
C ILE A 4 4.06 7.13 4.34
N GLY A 5 3.52 6.00 3.90
CA GLY A 5 3.23 4.86 4.78
C GLY A 5 4.47 4.32 5.50
N TYR A 6 5.60 4.18 4.79
CA TYR A 6 6.85 3.75 5.40
C TYR A 6 7.41 4.74 6.42
N ILE A 7 7.34 6.05 6.11
CA ILE A 7 7.79 7.10 7.04
C ILE A 7 6.98 7.06 8.35
N LEU A 8 5.65 6.92 8.25
CA LEU A 8 4.78 6.80 9.42
C LEU A 8 5.08 5.56 10.25
N ILE A 9 5.38 4.44 9.61
CA ILE A 9 5.77 3.21 10.31
C ILE A 9 7.09 3.40 11.05
N ILE A 10 8.11 3.98 10.41
CA ILE A 10 9.41 4.21 11.04
C ILE A 10 9.26 5.12 12.27
N LEU A 11 8.58 6.26 12.12
CA LEU A 11 8.32 7.18 13.22
C LEU A 11 7.52 6.52 14.35
N GLY A 12 6.51 5.72 14.00
CA GLY A 12 5.73 4.96 14.97
C GLY A 12 6.57 3.93 15.75
N ILE A 13 7.47 3.20 15.09
CA ILE A 13 8.35 2.22 15.73
C ILE A 13 9.30 2.92 16.70
N PHE A 14 9.92 4.03 16.28
CA PHE A 14 10.81 4.82 17.15
C PHE A 14 10.06 5.40 18.35
N GLY A 15 8.83 5.88 18.17
CA GLY A 15 8.01 6.41 19.26
C GLY A 15 7.59 5.34 20.27
N VAL A 16 7.18 4.16 19.79
CA VAL A 16 6.82 3.02 20.66
C VAL A 16 8.04 2.48 21.40
N SER A 17 9.18 2.31 20.72
CA SER A 17 10.39 1.82 21.40
C SER A 17 10.87 2.79 22.47
N GLY A 18 10.89 4.10 22.18
CA GLY A 18 11.24 5.13 23.15
C GLY A 18 10.33 5.14 24.37
N SER A 19 9.00 5.18 24.15
CA SER A 19 8.02 5.18 25.24
C SER A 19 8.08 3.91 26.09
N VAL A 20 8.21 2.73 25.47
CA VAL A 20 8.33 1.46 26.21
C VAL A 20 9.62 1.41 27.04
N VAL A 21 10.75 1.90 26.52
CA VAL A 21 12.01 1.94 27.29
C VAL A 21 11.88 2.87 28.49
N THR A 22 11.29 4.05 28.33
CA THR A 22 11.05 4.99 29.43
C THR A 22 10.13 4.37 30.50
N ILE A 23 8.99 3.80 30.10
CA ILE A 23 8.05 3.13 31.02
C ILE A 23 8.74 1.98 31.77
N LYS A 24 9.55 1.18 31.08
CA LYS A 24 10.31 0.09 31.73
C LYS A 24 11.32 0.62 32.73
N ASN A 25 12.04 1.69 32.39
CA ASN A 25 13.02 2.31 33.28
C ASN A 25 12.35 2.95 34.50
N ASP A 26 11.21 3.59 34.32
CA ASP A 26 10.38 4.17 35.39
C ASP A 26 9.89 3.09 36.37
N LEU A 27 9.42 1.96 35.82
CA LEU A 27 8.95 0.82 36.59
C LEU A 27 10.09 0.16 37.36
N GLN A 28 11.28 0.04 36.75
CA GLN A 28 12.46 -0.55 37.38
C GLN A 28 13.01 0.32 38.52
N ASN A 29 12.95 1.65 38.39
CA ASN A 29 13.43 2.56 39.42
C ASN A 29 12.40 2.84 40.53
N TYR A 30 11.22 2.21 40.50
CA TYR A 30 10.13 2.39 41.46
C TYR A 30 9.63 3.85 41.60
N TYR A 31 9.86 4.72 40.61
CA TYR A 31 9.36 6.09 40.63
C TYR A 31 7.85 6.17 40.31
N TYR A 32 7.36 5.25 39.48
CA TYR A 32 5.98 5.23 38.98
C TYR A 32 5.43 3.80 38.99
N THR A 33 4.15 3.63 39.29
CA THR A 33 3.49 2.31 39.39
C THR A 33 2.55 2.06 38.21
N TYR A 34 2.26 3.07 37.39
CA TYR A 34 1.33 2.99 36.25
C TYR A 34 -0.01 2.33 36.64
N SER A 35 -0.45 2.63 37.86
CA SER A 35 -1.70 2.16 38.47
C SER A 35 -2.62 3.33 38.73
N SER A 36 -3.92 3.16 38.53
CA SER A 36 -4.90 4.19 38.85
C SER A 36 -4.85 4.56 40.34
N PRO A 37 -4.93 5.85 40.73
CA PRO A 37 -5.05 7.04 39.87
C PRO A 37 -3.72 7.47 39.25
N TYR A 38 -3.74 7.77 37.95
CA TYR A 38 -2.53 8.14 37.20
C TYR A 38 -2.05 9.56 37.51
N THR A 39 -0.74 9.71 37.65
CA THR A 39 -0.07 11.02 37.73
C THR A 39 0.04 11.68 36.36
N SER A 40 0.28 13.00 36.32
CA SER A 40 0.45 13.74 35.06
C SER A 40 1.52 13.13 34.15
N HIS A 41 2.64 12.66 34.71
CA HIS A 41 3.72 12.01 33.95
C HIS A 41 3.30 10.65 33.37
N GLU A 42 2.61 9.81 34.16
CA GLU A 42 2.14 8.51 33.69
C GLU A 42 1.11 8.68 32.55
N THR A 43 0.21 9.67 32.65
CA THR A 43 -0.78 9.95 31.59
C THR A 43 -0.14 10.41 30.29
N THR A 44 0.92 11.23 30.33
CA THR A 44 1.59 11.69 29.10
C THR A 44 2.35 10.56 28.41
N MET A 45 3.02 9.68 29.17
CA MET A 45 3.70 8.52 28.60
C MET A 45 2.72 7.51 27.99
N LEU A 46 1.59 7.26 28.65
CA LEU A 46 0.56 6.36 28.14
C LEU A 46 -0.12 6.93 26.88
N THR A 47 -0.45 8.22 26.88
CA THR A 47 -1.05 8.87 25.70
C THR A 47 -0.09 8.90 24.52
N LEU A 48 1.21 9.17 24.76
CA LEU A 48 2.24 9.11 23.72
C LEU A 48 2.36 7.70 23.11
N LEU A 49 2.36 6.66 23.94
CA LEU A 49 2.38 5.26 23.50
C LEU A 49 1.19 4.96 22.57
N PHE A 50 -0.03 5.34 22.97
CA PHE A 50 -1.23 5.11 22.15
C PHE A 50 -1.21 5.90 20.84
N ILE A 51 -0.73 7.14 20.84
CA ILE A 51 -0.59 7.93 19.61
C ILE A 51 0.41 7.26 18.66
N CYS A 52 1.56 6.81 19.15
CA CYS A 52 2.55 6.12 18.33
C CYS A 52 2.05 4.77 17.79
N MET A 53 1.28 4.02 18.59
CA MET A 53 0.60 2.80 18.12
C MET A 53 -0.46 3.12 17.05
N GLY A 54 -1.23 4.20 17.23
CA GLY A 54 -2.20 4.67 16.24
C GLY A 54 -1.54 5.05 14.91
N MET A 55 -0.39 5.74 14.97
CA MET A 55 0.41 6.07 13.79
C MET A 55 0.90 4.82 13.05
N LEU A 56 1.32 3.77 13.77
CA LEU A 56 1.71 2.49 13.15
C LEU A 56 0.56 1.84 12.40
N LEU A 57 -0.61 1.74 13.04
CA LEU A 57 -1.79 1.17 12.42
C LEU A 57 -2.23 1.95 11.18
N LEU A 58 -2.18 3.29 11.25
CA LEU A 58 -2.50 4.15 10.12
C LEU A 58 -1.49 4.00 8.97
N GLY A 59 -0.19 3.88 9.27
CA GLY A 59 0.84 3.61 8.28
C GLY A 59 0.64 2.28 7.55
N ILE A 60 0.35 1.21 8.31
CA ILE A 60 0.03 -0.12 7.76
C ILE A 60 -1.23 -0.06 6.89
N PHE A 61 -2.28 0.61 7.36
CA PHE A 61 -3.53 0.79 6.62
C PHE A 61 -3.31 1.48 5.26
N LEU A 62 -2.52 2.56 5.22
CA LEU A 62 -2.21 3.27 3.96
C LEU A 62 -1.44 2.42 2.96
N ILE A 63 -0.52 1.56 3.44
CA ILE A 63 0.21 0.63 2.57
C ILE A 63 -0.77 -0.39 1.99
N ILE A 64 -1.59 -1.03 2.83
CA ILE A 64 -2.59 -2.00 2.39
C ILE A 64 -3.52 -1.37 1.35
N PHE A 65 -4.09 -0.20 1.65
CA PHE A 65 -4.96 0.52 0.72
C PHE A 65 -4.26 0.83 -0.60
N THR A 66 -2.99 1.24 -0.57
CA THR A 66 -2.24 1.53 -1.79
C THR A 66 -1.98 0.27 -2.62
N VAL A 67 -1.67 -0.86 -1.97
CA VAL A 67 -1.49 -2.15 -2.65
C VAL A 67 -2.79 -2.63 -3.27
N LEU A 68 -3.91 -2.54 -2.54
CA LEU A 68 -5.24 -2.90 -3.06
C LEU A 68 -5.63 -2.04 -4.25
N LYS A 69 -5.40 -0.72 -4.17
CA LYS A 69 -5.64 0.21 -5.27
C LYS A 69 -4.83 -0.18 -6.50
N LYS A 70 -3.53 -0.46 -6.33
CA LYS A 70 -2.65 -0.87 -7.41
C LYS A 70 -3.12 -2.17 -8.07
N GLN A 71 -3.52 -3.17 -7.29
CA GLN A 71 -4.05 -4.41 -7.83
C GLN A 71 -5.32 -4.20 -8.66
N ASN A 72 -6.23 -3.33 -8.21
CA ASN A 72 -7.44 -3.00 -8.96
C ASN A 72 -7.14 -2.32 -10.29
N GLU A 73 -6.16 -1.41 -10.33
CA GLU A 73 -5.73 -0.75 -11.57
C GLU A 73 -5.15 -1.75 -12.57
N ASP A 74 -4.32 -2.71 -12.13
CA ASP A 74 -3.72 -3.73 -12.99
C ASP A 74 -4.78 -4.65 -13.64
N GLN A 75 -5.82 -5.03 -12.88
CA GLN A 75 -6.94 -5.81 -13.42
C GLN A 75 -7.73 -5.01 -14.46
N LEU A 76 -8.02 -3.73 -14.18
CA LEU A 76 -8.74 -2.87 -15.10
C LEU A 76 -7.96 -2.66 -16.41
N ASN A 77 -6.65 -2.42 -16.30
CA ASN A 77 -5.78 -2.29 -17.46
C ASN A 77 -5.77 -3.57 -18.31
N LYS A 78 -5.73 -4.75 -17.68
CA LYS A 78 -5.82 -6.02 -18.40
C LYS A 78 -7.14 -6.16 -19.15
N VAL A 79 -8.28 -5.84 -18.52
CA VAL A 79 -9.60 -5.89 -19.17
C VAL A 79 -9.75 -4.85 -20.28
N ASN A 80 -9.26 -3.62 -20.08
CA ASN A 80 -9.28 -2.57 -21.10
C ASN A 80 -8.43 -2.92 -22.33
N ASN A 81 -7.42 -3.77 -22.16
CA ASN A 81 -6.62 -4.32 -23.25
C ASN A 81 -7.32 -5.47 -23.99
N TYR A 82 -8.47 -5.95 -23.54
CA TYR A 82 -9.34 -6.81 -24.37
C TYR A 82 -10.30 -5.96 -25.22
N GLY A 83 -10.49 -6.37 -26.47
CA GLY A 83 -11.52 -5.88 -27.39
C GLY A 83 -12.89 -6.45 -27.04
N ASN A 84 -13.94 -5.93 -27.69
CA ASN A 84 -15.34 -6.19 -27.35
C ASN A 84 -15.73 -7.69 -27.49
N ASN A 85 -14.93 -8.43 -28.26
CA ASN A 85 -15.07 -9.86 -28.52
C ASN A 85 -14.10 -10.76 -27.70
N GLY A 86 -13.41 -10.22 -26.69
CA GLY A 86 -12.47 -11.00 -25.85
C GLY A 86 -11.10 -11.28 -26.48
N THR A 87 -10.74 -10.60 -27.59
CA THR A 87 -9.39 -10.66 -28.17
C THR A 87 -8.51 -9.53 -27.63
N ILE A 88 -7.18 -9.71 -27.57
CA ILE A 88 -6.26 -8.67 -27.08
C ILE A 88 -6.18 -7.54 -28.13
N LYS A 89 -6.42 -6.30 -27.73
CA LYS A 89 -6.25 -5.10 -28.56
C LYS A 89 -4.81 -5.05 -29.08
N ASN A 90 -4.64 -4.65 -30.34
CA ASN A 90 -3.33 -4.47 -30.97
C ASN A 90 -2.52 -5.78 -31.13
N VAL A 91 -3.15 -6.95 -31.12
CA VAL A 91 -2.49 -8.23 -31.41
C VAL A 91 -3.18 -8.92 -32.57
N CYS A 92 -2.40 -9.45 -33.51
CA CYS A 92 -2.95 -10.22 -34.62
C CYS A 92 -3.57 -11.54 -34.10
N PRO A 93 -4.87 -11.82 -34.36
CA PRO A 93 -5.53 -13.02 -33.85
C PRO A 93 -5.05 -14.32 -34.49
N ASN A 94 -4.39 -14.25 -35.65
CA ASN A 94 -3.92 -15.44 -36.38
C ASN A 94 -2.46 -15.81 -36.06
N CYS A 95 -1.58 -14.82 -35.92
CA CYS A 95 -0.13 -15.10 -35.75
C CYS A 95 0.49 -14.55 -34.46
N GLY A 96 -0.29 -13.87 -33.60
CA GLY A 96 0.17 -13.32 -32.32
C GLY A 96 1.13 -12.14 -32.42
N LEU A 97 1.29 -11.52 -33.60
CA LEU A 97 2.14 -10.34 -33.77
C LEU A 97 1.51 -9.13 -33.07
N ASN A 98 2.28 -8.41 -32.25
CA ASN A 98 1.90 -7.07 -31.77
C ASN A 98 1.86 -6.10 -32.96
N LEU A 99 0.68 -5.55 -33.20
CA LEU A 99 0.41 -4.59 -34.26
C LEU A 99 0.43 -3.18 -33.65
N SER A 100 0.98 -2.20 -34.37
CA SER A 100 0.68 -0.81 -34.04
C SER A 100 -0.81 -0.56 -34.24
N GLY A 101 -1.41 0.30 -33.42
CA GLY A 101 -2.86 0.52 -33.35
C GLY A 101 -3.52 0.94 -34.67
N ASP A 102 -2.74 1.22 -35.72
CA ASP A 102 -3.22 1.64 -37.04
C ASP A 102 -3.16 0.61 -38.17
N VAL A 103 -2.79 -0.62 -37.89
CA VAL A 103 -2.53 -1.63 -38.94
C VAL A 103 -3.81 -2.40 -39.31
N ILE A 104 -4.23 -2.28 -40.57
CA ILE A 104 -5.44 -2.95 -41.13
C ILE A 104 -5.11 -4.39 -41.59
N ILE A 105 -3.84 -4.67 -41.93
CA ILE A 105 -3.37 -5.95 -42.46
C ILE A 105 -2.08 -6.34 -41.74
N CYS A 106 -2.03 -7.52 -41.14
CA CYS A 106 -0.86 -7.97 -40.42
C CYS A 106 0.35 -8.18 -41.36
N PRO A 107 1.52 -7.54 -41.12
CA PRO A 107 2.68 -7.65 -42.00
C PRO A 107 3.35 -9.05 -41.98
N LYS A 108 3.14 -9.84 -40.92
CA LYS A 108 3.71 -11.19 -40.79
C LYS A 108 2.92 -12.28 -41.50
N CYS A 109 1.58 -12.29 -41.38
CA CYS A 109 0.73 -13.38 -41.88
C CYS A 109 -0.33 -12.94 -42.90
N GLY A 110 -0.41 -11.66 -43.25
CA GLY A 110 -1.36 -11.12 -44.23
C GLY A 110 -2.84 -11.12 -43.80
N THR A 111 -3.14 -11.50 -42.55
CA THR A 111 -4.53 -11.51 -42.05
C THR A 111 -5.07 -10.10 -41.88
N LYS A 112 -6.28 -9.83 -42.38
CA LYS A 112 -7.01 -8.57 -42.15
C LYS A 112 -7.39 -8.47 -40.68
N VAL A 113 -7.02 -7.36 -40.06
CA VAL A 113 -7.27 -7.07 -38.65
C VAL A 113 -8.41 -6.07 -38.61
N LYS A 114 -9.57 -6.49 -38.10
CA LYS A 114 -10.68 -5.57 -37.86
C LYS A 114 -10.37 -4.80 -36.58
N LYS A 115 -10.28 -3.48 -36.67
CA LYS A 115 -10.36 -2.62 -35.48
C LYS A 115 -11.83 -2.51 -35.07
N GLU A 116 -12.10 -2.71 -33.79
CA GLU A 116 -13.36 -2.34 -33.15
C GLU A 116 -13.21 -1.02 -32.41
#